data_AF-A0A660LYP7-F1
#
_entry.id   AF-A0A660LYP7-F1
#
_cell.length_a   1.000
_cell.length_b   1.000
_cell.length_c   1.000
_cell.angle_alpha   90.00
_cell.angle_beta   90.00
_cell.angle_gamma   90.00
#
_symmetry.space_group_name_H-M   'P 1'
#
loop_
_entity.id
_entity.type
_entity.pdbx_description
1 polymer ?
#
loop_
_entity_poly.entity_id
_entity_poly.type
_entity_poly.pdbx_seq_one_letter_code
_entity_poly.pdbx_strand_id
1 'polypeptide(L)' 'NTANTPGKLVLRKYDPKARKHATYTETKKSLGRNEVKPRKG' A
#
# COMPACT_ATOMS: atom_id res chain seq x y z
N ASN A 1 14.66 -5.17 -9.26
CA ASN A 1 14.62 -4.26 -10.43
C ASN A 1 14.44 -2.85 -9.87
N THR A 2 15.56 -2.19 -9.58
CA THR A 2 15.65 -1.02 -8.69
C THR A 2 15.98 0.26 -9.47
N ALA A 3 15.81 0.22 -10.80
CA ALA A 3 16.04 1.34 -11.68
C ALA A 3 14.93 1.41 -12.74
N ASN A 4 14.25 2.56 -12.79
CA ASN A 4 13.56 3.10 -13.97
C ASN A 4 12.13 2.65 -14.31
N THR A 5 11.18 2.79 -13.38
CA THR A 5 9.83 3.24 -13.76
C THR A 5 9.30 4.29 -12.79
N PRO A 6 9.29 5.59 -13.15
CA PRO A 6 8.82 6.67 -12.27
C PRO A 6 7.28 6.77 -12.20
N GLY A 7 6.55 5.67 -12.44
CA GLY A 7 5.08 5.63 -12.45
C GLY A 7 4.52 4.73 -11.35
N LYS A 8 3.33 5.08 -10.83
CA LYS A 8 2.60 4.20 -9.89
C LYS A 8 2.33 2.87 -10.56
N LEU A 9 2.68 1.77 -9.90
CA LEU A 9 2.43 0.43 -10.43
C LEU A 9 0.92 0.18 -10.49
N VAL A 10 0.42 -0.14 -11.69
CA VAL A 10 -0.98 -0.53 -11.92
C VAL A 10 -0.99 -1.95 -12.45
N LEU A 11 -1.64 -2.86 -11.71
CA LEU A 11 -1.71 -4.29 -12.08
C LEU A 11 -3.15 -4.78 -12.03
N ARG A 12 -3.54 -5.58 -13.04
CA ARG A 12 -4.82 -6.28 -13.03
C ARG A 12 -4.65 -7.61 -12.31
N LYS A 13 -5.22 -7.75 -11.11
CA LYS A 13 -5.14 -8.96 -10.28
C LYS A 13 -6.52 -9.48 -9.93
N TYR A 14 -6.62 -10.78 -9.64
CA TYR A 14 -7.86 -11.38 -9.17
C TYR A 14 -8.13 -10.92 -7.73
N ASP A 15 -9.32 -10.36 -7.49
CA ASP A 15 -9.81 -10.04 -6.16
C ASP A 15 -10.65 -11.21 -5.64
N PRO A 16 -10.19 -11.97 -4.63
CA PRO A 16 -10.96 -13.08 -4.06
C PRO A 16 -12.24 -12.63 -3.34
N LYS A 17 -12.35 -11.37 -2.88
CA LYS A 17 -13.55 -10.85 -2.22
C LYS A 17 -14.68 -10.60 -3.22
N ALA A 18 -14.35 -9.97 -4.35
CA ALA A 18 -15.30 -9.68 -5.41
C ALA A 18 -15.40 -10.83 -6.46
N ARG A 19 -14.52 -11.82 -6.38
CA ARG A 19 -14.36 -12.94 -7.32
C ARG A 19 -14.22 -12.50 -8.78
N LYS A 20 -13.53 -11.38 -9.01
CA LYS A 20 -13.35 -10.75 -10.33
C LYS A 20 -11.95 -10.16 -10.44
N HIS A 21 -11.48 -9.97 -11.67
CA HIS A 21 -10.24 -9.24 -11.91
C HIS A 21 -10.45 -7.73 -11.76
N ALA A 22 -9.67 -7.10 -10.90
CA ALA A 22 -9.72 -5.67 -10.62
C ALA A 22 -8.34 -5.01 -10.81
N THR A 23 -8.36 -3.70 -11.05
CA THR A 23 -7.16 -2.89 -11.21
C THR A 23 -6.67 -2.41 -9.84
N TYR A 24 -5.50 -2.87 -9.42
CA TYR A 24 -4.86 -2.43 -8.18
C TYR A 24 -3.83 -1.36 -8.49
N THR A 25 -3.97 -0.22 -7.84
CA THR A 25 -3.02 0.89 -7.87
C THR A 25 -2.17 0.87 -6.62
N GLU A 26 -0.88 1.18 -6.75
CA GLU A 26 0.02 1.32 -5.61
C GLU A 26 -0.45 2.40 -4.63
N THR A 27 -0.74 2.00 -3.41
CA THR A 27 -1.09 2.89 -2.28
C THR A 27 0.06 2.96 -1.28
N LYS A 28 0.20 4.10 -0.60
CA LYS A 28 1.20 4.29 0.45
C LYS A 28 1.02 3.24 1.55
N LYS A 29 2.06 2.41 1.78
CA LYS A 29 2.10 1.47 2.90
C LYS A 29 2.24 2.26 4.21
N SER A 30 1.25 2.17 5.09
CA SER A 30 1.38 2.68 6.47
C SER A 30 2.21 1.67 7.26
N LEU A 31 3.39 2.07 7.73
CA LEU A 31 4.34 1.19 8.45
C LEU A 31 4.11 1.16 9.97
N GLY A 32 2.95 1.63 10.44
CA GLY A 32 2.66 1.81 11.86
C GLY A 32 3.29 3.09 12.41
N ARG A 33 2.52 3.85 13.19
CA ARG A 33 3.05 4.99 13.97
C ARG A 33 3.47 4.45 15.32
N ASN A 34 4.71 4.72 15.75
CA ASN A 34 5.10 4.45 17.13
C ASN A 34 4.55 5.58 18.01
N GLU A 35 3.40 5.36 18.66
CA GLU A 35 2.79 6.33 19.56
C GLU A 35 3.54 6.33 20.89
N VAL A 36 4.43 7.32 21.10
CA VAL A 36 5.13 7.50 22.37
C VAL A 36 4.14 8.07 23.39
N LYS A 37 3.97 7.39 24.53
CA LYS A 37 3.08 7.81 25.62
C LYS A 37 3.49 9.20 26.14
N PRO A 38 2.56 10.16 26.31
CA PRO A 38 2.87 11.45 26.90
C PRO A 38 3.42 11.28 28.33
N ARG A 39 4.49 12.01 28.66
CA ARG A 39 5.06 11.97 30.00
C ARG A 39 4.06 12.56 31.00
N LYS A 40 3.96 11.93 32.17
CA LYS A 40 3.18 12.46 33.30
C LYS A 40 3.81 13.81 33.68
N GLY A 41 3.02 14.88 33.58
CA GLY A 41 3.32 16.15 34.25
C GLY A 41 3.14 16.04 35.75
#